data_AF-A0A3C0DK83-F1
#
_entry.id   AF-A0A3C0DK83-F1
#
_cell.length_a   1.000
_cell.length_b   1.000
_cell.length_c   1.000
_cell.angle_alpha   90.00
_cell.angle_beta   90.00
_cell.angle_gamma   90.00
#
_symmetry.space_group_name_H-M   'P 1'
#
loop_
_entity.id
_entity.type
_entity.pdbx_description
1 polymer ?
#
loop_
_entity_poly.entity_id
_entity_poly.type
_entity_poly.pdbx_seq_one_letter_code
_entity_poly.pdbx_strand_id
1 'polypeptide(L)'
;LEGAKRLGFLEAEDLVVAVGSGKVSAGMAVGRIIGDRETVQQPIGEEEKEIRQTSDGLHGIRVQGVSNLLVRLSRCCSPLPGDEIVGYVTRGRGVSIHRKDCPNLTQENPGNERYVEVEWDAVSAGSYPVDVDIEAVDRTGLLADVVNAL
;
A
#
# COMPACT_ATOMS: atom_id res chain seq x y z
N LEU A 1 21.07 -33.27 14.27
CA LEU A 1 21.14 -33.06 15.74
C LEU A 1 21.19 -31.59 16.14
N GLU A 2 21.99 -30.74 15.47
CA GLU A 2 22.20 -29.35 15.92
C GLU A 2 20.95 -28.44 15.81
N GLY A 3 20.13 -28.64 14.77
CA GLY A 3 18.90 -27.85 14.57
C GLY A 3 17.79 -28.10 15.59
N ALA A 4 17.62 -29.34 16.06
CA ALA A 4 16.60 -29.70 17.06
C ALA A 4 16.91 -29.09 18.43
N LYS A 5 18.19 -29.10 18.82
CA LYS A 5 18.67 -28.50 20.08
C LYS A 5 18.45 -26.99 20.14
N ARG A 6 18.54 -26.28 19.01
CA ARG A 6 18.27 -24.82 18.91
C ARG A 6 16.81 -24.47 19.17
N LEU A 7 15.90 -25.43 19.02
CA LEU A 7 14.47 -25.29 19.31
C LEU A 7 14.10 -25.85 20.70
N GLY A 8 15.09 -26.24 21.51
CA GLY A 8 14.88 -26.79 22.84
C GLY A 8 14.52 -28.28 22.88
N PHE A 9 14.62 -29.00 21.75
CA PHE A 9 14.38 -30.44 21.71
C PHE A 9 15.68 -31.21 21.96
N LEU A 10 15.59 -32.25 22.77
CA LEU A 10 16.73 -33.09 23.14
C LEU A 10 17.17 -33.95 21.95
N GLU A 11 16.19 -34.51 21.22
CA GLU A 11 16.41 -35.43 20.10
C GLU A 11 15.70 -34.94 18.83
N ALA A 12 16.15 -35.41 17.65
CA ALA A 12 15.57 -35.02 16.37
C ALA A 12 14.15 -35.57 16.17
N GLU A 13 13.86 -36.73 16.75
CA GLU A 13 12.56 -37.40 16.67
C GLU A 13 11.47 -36.61 17.42
N ASP A 14 11.81 -35.99 18.56
CA ASP A 14 10.89 -35.13 19.32
C ASP A 14 10.42 -33.93 18.49
N LEU A 15 11.31 -33.35 17.69
CA LEU A 15 10.96 -32.26 16.78
C LEU A 15 10.01 -32.73 15.68
N VAL A 16 10.25 -33.92 15.10
CA VAL A 16 9.38 -34.49 14.06
C VAL A 16 7.99 -34.77 14.63
N VAL A 17 7.89 -35.29 15.85
CA VAL A 17 6.62 -35.49 16.55
C VAL A 17 5.93 -34.15 16.84
N ALA A 18 6.68 -33.12 17.25
CA ALA A 18 6.13 -31.79 17.49
C ALA A 18 5.56 -31.13 16.22
N VAL A 19 6.20 -31.36 15.07
CA VAL A 19 5.70 -30.91 13.76
C VAL A 19 4.49 -31.72 13.32
N GLY A 20 4.56 -33.04 13.40
CA GLY A 20 3.46 -33.94 13.00
C GLY A 20 2.21 -33.78 13.87
N SER A 21 2.36 -33.37 15.13
CA SER A 21 1.25 -33.06 16.04
C SER A 21 0.76 -31.60 15.96
N GLY A 22 1.39 -30.77 15.12
CA GLY A 22 1.03 -29.35 14.93
C GLY A 22 1.42 -28.42 16.07
N LYS A 23 2.14 -28.91 17.09
CA LYS A 23 2.67 -28.08 18.19
C LYS A 23 3.75 -27.10 17.72
N VAL A 24 4.47 -27.45 16.65
CA VAL A 24 5.44 -26.59 15.98
C VAL A 24 5.14 -26.58 14.48
N SER A 25 5.10 -25.41 13.85
CA SER A 25 4.90 -25.35 12.41
C SER A 25 6.17 -25.78 11.67
N ALA A 26 6.01 -26.50 10.55
CA ALA A 26 7.14 -26.93 9.73
C ALA A 26 7.99 -25.73 9.27
N GLY A 27 7.37 -24.61 8.91
CA GLY A 27 8.06 -23.39 8.51
C GLY A 27 8.91 -22.78 9.63
N MET A 28 8.41 -22.77 10.87
CA MET A 28 9.18 -22.30 12.03
C MET A 28 10.36 -23.21 12.35
N ALA A 29 10.16 -24.54 12.25
CA ALA A 29 11.24 -25.50 12.42
C ALA A 29 12.34 -25.30 11.37
N VAL A 30 11.97 -25.16 10.09
CA VAL A 30 12.90 -24.96 8.97
C VAL A 30 13.66 -23.64 9.12
N GLY A 31 12.98 -22.52 9.36
CA GLY A 31 13.63 -21.21 9.48
C GLY A 31 14.65 -21.13 10.62
N ARG A 32 14.39 -21.81 11.75
CA ARG A 32 15.30 -21.84 12.91
C ARG A 32 16.49 -22.79 12.72
N ILE A 33 16.33 -23.84 11.93
CA ILE A 33 17.40 -24.81 11.65
C ILE A 33 18.38 -24.25 10.61
N ILE A 34 17.85 -23.64 9.56
CA ILE A 34 18.67 -23.09 8.46
C ILE A 34 19.38 -21.80 8.92
N GLY A 35 18.85 -21.13 9.96
CA GLY A 35 19.27 -19.78 10.35
C GLY A 35 18.90 -18.79 9.25
N ASP A 36 18.97 -17.48 9.52
CA ASP A 36 18.80 -16.46 8.49
C ASP A 36 19.92 -16.57 7.45
N ARG A 37 19.79 -17.52 6.52
CA ARG A 37 20.37 -17.41 5.20
C ARG A 37 19.33 -16.66 4.40
N GLU A 38 19.71 -15.44 4.03
CA GLU A 38 19.01 -14.55 3.10
C GLU A 38 18.08 -15.35 2.19
N THR A 39 16.77 -15.16 2.40
CA THR A 39 15.74 -15.63 1.49
C THR A 39 15.95 -14.98 0.14
N VAL A 40 16.80 -15.61 -0.68
CA VAL A 40 16.87 -15.39 -2.11
C VAL A 40 15.64 -16.04 -2.72
N GLN A 41 14.90 -15.22 -3.47
CA GLN A 41 13.78 -15.54 -4.37
C GLN A 41 12.43 -15.83 -3.69
N GLN A 42 11.68 -14.76 -3.44
CA GLN A 42 10.25 -14.84 -3.75
C GLN A 42 10.12 -14.96 -5.28
N PRO A 43 9.34 -15.92 -5.82
CA PRO A 43 9.00 -15.89 -7.23
C PRO A 43 8.26 -14.57 -7.49
N ILE A 44 8.58 -13.95 -8.61
CA ILE A 44 7.85 -12.80 -9.18
C ILE A 44 6.48 -13.34 -9.60
N GLY A 45 5.63 -13.62 -8.63
CA GLY A 45 4.21 -13.76 -8.86
C GLY A 45 3.71 -12.38 -9.18
N GLU A 46 3.05 -12.24 -10.32
CA GLU A 46 2.13 -11.14 -10.55
C GLU A 46 1.08 -11.21 -9.44
N GLU A 47 1.37 -10.61 -8.29
CA GLU A 47 0.34 -10.16 -7.39
C GLU A 47 -0.39 -9.05 -8.16
N GLU A 48 -1.43 -9.46 -8.87
CA GLU A 48 -2.54 -8.60 -9.18
C GLU A 48 -3.05 -8.12 -7.81
N LYS A 49 -2.44 -7.03 -7.31
CA LYS A 49 -2.86 -6.35 -6.10
C LYS A 49 -4.32 -5.99 -6.35
N GLU A 50 -5.23 -6.79 -5.80
CA GLU A 50 -6.51 -6.29 -5.37
C GLU A 50 -6.18 -5.10 -4.48
N ILE A 51 -6.24 -3.91 -5.08
CA ILE A 51 -6.42 -2.67 -4.35
C ILE A 51 -7.72 -2.92 -3.59
N ARG A 52 -7.60 -3.43 -2.37
CA ARG A 52 -8.69 -3.45 -1.41
C ARG A 52 -9.05 -1.99 -1.22
N GLN A 53 -9.99 -1.53 -2.05
CA GLN A 53 -10.77 -0.34 -1.81
C GLN A 53 -11.58 -0.68 -0.56
N THR A 54 -10.95 -0.57 0.61
CA THR A 54 -11.67 -0.51 1.86
C THR A 54 -12.52 0.74 1.76
N SER A 55 -13.78 0.52 1.46
CA SER A 55 -14.86 1.51 1.41
C SER A 55 -15.20 2.10 2.78
N ASP A 56 -14.34 1.91 3.79
CA ASP A 56 -14.54 2.43 5.14
C ASP A 56 -13.52 3.53 5.40
N GLY A 57 -14.03 4.76 5.37
CA GLY A 57 -13.28 5.98 5.60
C GLY A 57 -13.02 6.73 4.30
N LEU A 58 -13.87 7.72 4.02
CA LEU A 58 -13.51 8.89 3.22
C LEU A 58 -12.03 9.21 3.52
N HIS A 59 -11.18 9.28 2.49
CA HIS A 59 -9.70 9.34 2.57
C HIS A 59 -9.17 10.61 3.26
N GLY A 60 -9.75 11.02 4.38
CA GLY A 60 -9.63 12.36 4.92
C GLY A 60 -10.18 13.40 3.97
N ILE A 61 -11.33 13.17 3.32
CA ILE A 61 -11.89 14.17 2.38
C ILE A 61 -13.30 14.53 2.82
N ARG A 62 -13.49 15.83 3.08
CA ARG A 62 -14.76 16.44 3.44
C ARG A 62 -15.30 17.21 2.24
N VAL A 63 -16.55 16.93 1.87
CA VAL A 63 -17.27 17.68 0.82
C VAL A 63 -18.16 18.72 1.50
N GLN A 64 -18.06 19.98 1.10
CA GLN A 64 -18.90 21.02 1.71
C GLN A 64 -20.38 20.80 1.39
N GLY A 65 -21.22 20.76 2.43
CA GLY A 65 -22.69 20.74 2.32
C GLY A 65 -23.35 19.37 2.12
N VAL A 66 -22.61 18.27 1.89
CA VAL A 66 -23.20 16.93 1.69
C VAL A 66 -22.35 15.82 2.33
N SER A 67 -22.96 15.02 3.20
CA SER A 67 -22.37 13.79 3.76
C SER A 67 -22.72 12.56 2.91
N ASN A 68 -21.86 11.53 2.94
CA ASN A 68 -22.09 10.21 2.30
C ASN A 68 -22.10 10.22 0.76
N LEU A 69 -21.29 11.06 0.13
CA LEU A 69 -21.02 10.96 -1.31
C LEU A 69 -19.94 9.91 -1.59
N LEU A 70 -20.09 9.19 -2.70
CA LEU A 70 -19.02 8.35 -3.23
C LEU A 70 -17.92 9.27 -3.76
N VAL A 71 -16.79 9.30 -3.06
CA VAL A 71 -15.62 10.12 -3.38
C VAL A 71 -14.45 9.23 -3.75
N ARG A 72 -13.69 9.63 -4.77
CA ARG A 72 -12.49 8.90 -5.22
C ARG A 72 -11.37 9.87 -5.61
N LEU A 73 -10.14 9.53 -5.26
CA LEU A 73 -8.95 10.26 -5.73
C LEU A 73 -8.71 9.94 -7.22
N SER A 74 -8.41 10.98 -8.00
CA SER A 74 -8.14 10.82 -9.43
C SER A 74 -6.70 10.39 -9.69
N ARG A 75 -6.51 9.41 -10.57
CA ARG A 75 -5.18 8.88 -10.95
C ARG A 75 -4.34 9.81 -11.84
N CYS A 76 -4.93 10.86 -12.41
CA CYS A 76 -4.22 11.75 -13.32
C CYS A 76 -3.29 12.75 -12.63
N CYS A 77 -3.56 13.08 -11.37
CA CYS A 77 -2.78 14.03 -10.57
C CYS A 77 -2.53 13.55 -9.14
N SER A 78 -3.03 12.36 -8.79
CA SER A 78 -2.84 11.65 -7.52
C SER A 78 -2.75 12.59 -6.31
N PRO A 79 -3.86 13.29 -5.96
CA PRO A 79 -3.83 14.31 -4.92
C PRO A 79 -3.45 13.74 -3.56
N LEU A 80 -2.58 14.43 -2.83
CA LEU A 80 -2.08 14.06 -1.51
C LEU A 80 -2.58 15.02 -0.42
N PRO A 81 -2.66 14.57 0.85
CA PRO A 81 -2.99 15.46 1.96
C PRO A 81 -2.10 16.70 1.99
N GLY A 82 -2.73 17.87 2.02
CA GLY A 82 -2.06 19.17 1.93
C GLY A 82 -2.11 19.81 0.55
N ASP A 83 -2.40 19.05 -0.51
CA ASP A 83 -2.66 19.63 -1.83
C ASP A 83 -3.96 20.43 -1.82
N GLU A 84 -3.96 21.53 -2.57
CA GLU A 84 -5.21 22.21 -2.90
C GLU A 84 -6.04 21.34 -3.86
N ILE A 85 -7.18 20.86 -3.38
CA ILE A 85 -8.05 19.95 -4.12
C ILE A 85 -9.37 20.58 -4.54
N VAL A 86 -9.98 19.98 -5.57
CA VAL A 86 -11.33 20.30 -6.06
C VAL A 86 -12.05 19.01 -6.43
N GLY A 87 -13.36 18.94 -6.14
CA GLY A 87 -14.22 17.84 -6.53
C GLY A 87 -14.87 18.11 -7.88
N TYR A 88 -14.95 17.09 -8.73
CA TYR A 88 -15.65 17.14 -10.00
C TYR A 88 -16.72 16.04 -10.06
N VAL A 89 -17.97 16.44 -10.31
CA VAL A 89 -19.11 15.51 -10.38
C VAL A 89 -19.05 14.73 -11.70
N THR A 90 -18.79 13.43 -11.58
CA THR A 90 -18.77 12.52 -12.73
C THR A 90 -20.16 11.94 -13.01
N ARG A 91 -20.40 11.53 -14.25
CA ARG A 91 -21.65 10.84 -14.62
C ARG A 91 -21.67 9.43 -14.00
N GLY A 92 -22.41 9.26 -12.91
CA GLY A 92 -22.72 7.96 -12.30
C GLY A 92 -21.60 7.30 -11.48
N ARG A 93 -20.43 7.93 -11.33
CA ARG A 93 -19.29 7.39 -10.56
C ARG A 93 -18.94 8.24 -9.32
N GLY A 94 -19.86 9.08 -8.88
CA GLY A 94 -19.65 9.99 -7.75
C GLY A 94 -18.75 11.18 -8.09
N VAL A 95 -18.04 11.67 -7.08
CA VAL A 95 -17.14 12.83 -7.16
C VAL A 95 -15.70 12.37 -7.31
N SER A 96 -15.03 12.84 -8.37
CA SER A 96 -13.60 12.63 -8.58
C SER A 96 -12.82 13.80 -7.99
N ILE A 97 -11.79 13.53 -7.19
CA ILE A 97 -10.98 14.54 -6.52
C ILE A 97 -9.70 14.76 -7.33
N HIS A 98 -9.45 16.01 -7.68
CA HIS A 98 -8.28 16.44 -8.44
C HIS A 98 -7.55 17.54 -7.67
N ARG A 99 -6.27 17.73 -7.99
CA ARG A 99 -5.57 18.98 -7.63
C ARG A 99 -6.17 20.15 -8.41
N LYS A 100 -6.24 21.34 -7.82
CA LYS A 100 -6.80 22.54 -8.45
C LYS A 100 -6.09 22.91 -9.76
N ASP A 101 -4.80 22.60 -9.87
CA ASP A 101 -3.95 22.86 -11.05
C ASP A 101 -3.93 21.70 -12.06
N CYS A 102 -4.79 20.69 -11.92
CA CYS A 102 -4.79 19.53 -12.81
C CYS A 102 -5.15 19.92 -14.27
N PRO A 103 -4.28 19.68 -15.26
CA PRO A 103 -4.52 20.08 -16.65
C PRO A 103 -5.71 19.36 -17.29
N ASN A 104 -6.00 18.13 -16.83
CA ASN A 104 -7.11 17.33 -17.32
C ASN A 104 -8.48 17.90 -16.91
N LEU A 105 -8.54 18.70 -15.83
CA LEU A 105 -9.77 19.43 -15.49
C LEU A 105 -10.01 20.61 -16.43
N THR A 106 -8.95 21.34 -16.78
CA THR A 106 -9.02 22.50 -17.68
C THR A 106 -9.44 22.10 -19.10
N GLN A 107 -9.00 20.93 -19.56
CA GLN A 107 -9.38 20.39 -20.87
C GLN A 107 -10.84 19.90 -20.93
N GLU A 108 -11.44 19.52 -19.79
CA GLU A 108 -12.77 18.92 -19.79
C GLU A 108 -13.94 19.92 -19.82
N ASN A 109 -13.80 21.21 -19.46
CA ASN A 109 -14.76 22.27 -19.82
C ASN A 109 -14.43 23.64 -19.16
N PRO A 110 -14.30 24.74 -19.94
CA PRO A 110 -14.15 26.10 -19.40
C PRO A 110 -15.44 26.76 -18.88
N GLY A 111 -16.55 26.02 -18.68
CA GLY A 111 -17.84 26.65 -18.37
C GLY A 111 -18.93 25.78 -17.74
N ASN A 112 -18.62 24.84 -16.84
CA ASN A 112 -19.67 23.97 -16.28
C ASN A 112 -19.68 23.87 -14.74
N GLU A 113 -20.91 23.95 -14.20
CA GLU A 113 -21.35 24.05 -12.80
C GLU A 113 -21.16 22.75 -11.99
N ARG A 114 -20.16 21.94 -12.33
CA ARG A 114 -19.96 20.58 -11.76
C ARG A 114 -18.78 20.46 -10.81
N TYR A 115 -18.22 21.61 -10.43
CA TYR A 115 -17.22 21.67 -9.38
C TYR A 115 -17.90 21.68 -8.01
N VAL A 116 -17.32 20.94 -7.09
CA VAL A 116 -17.75 20.90 -5.69
C VAL A 116 -16.54 21.23 -4.83
N GLU A 117 -16.76 22.08 -3.84
CA GLU A 117 -15.73 22.42 -2.87
C GLU A 117 -15.49 21.25 -1.92
N VAL A 118 -14.22 20.88 -1.80
CA VAL A 118 -13.74 19.74 -1.05
C VAL A 118 -12.48 20.13 -0.31
N GLU A 119 -12.30 19.59 0.89
CA GLU A 119 -11.18 19.87 1.75
C GLU A 119 -10.64 18.58 2.36
N TRP A 120 -9.35 18.58 2.70
CA TRP A 120 -8.78 17.51 3.48
C TRP A 120 -9.27 17.60 4.94
N ASP A 121 -9.71 16.48 5.49
CA ASP A 121 -10.08 16.35 6.88
C ASP A 121 -8.81 16.17 7.72
N ALA A 122 -8.46 17.19 8.49
CA ALA A 122 -7.21 17.26 9.27
C ALA A 122 -7.08 16.16 10.35
N VAL A 123 -8.13 15.37 10.58
CA VAL A 123 -8.21 14.37 11.66
C VAL A 123 -7.75 12.97 11.20
N SER A 124 -7.62 12.72 9.89
CA SER A 124 -7.19 11.41 9.40
C SER A 124 -5.67 11.26 9.41
N ALA A 125 -5.12 10.87 10.57
CA ALA A 125 -3.78 10.33 10.69
C ALA A 125 -3.73 8.93 10.03
N GLY A 126 -3.64 8.89 8.70
CA GLY A 126 -3.55 7.67 7.91
C GLY A 126 -2.28 7.62 7.06
N SER A 127 -1.86 6.42 6.68
CA SER A 127 -0.86 6.22 5.62
C SER A 127 -1.51 6.36 4.25
N TYR A 128 -0.91 7.15 3.37
CA TYR A 128 -1.40 7.34 2.00
C TYR A 128 -0.43 6.68 1.02
N PRO A 129 -0.92 5.81 0.12
CA PRO A 129 -0.05 5.22 -0.90
C PRO A 129 0.40 6.31 -1.86
N VAL A 130 1.71 6.37 -2.11
CA VAL A 130 2.33 7.27 -3.08
C VAL A 130 3.22 6.47 -4.01
N ASP A 131 3.26 6.89 -5.28
CA ASP A 131 4.22 6.36 -6.24
C ASP A 131 5.47 7.24 -6.19
N VAL A 132 6.65 6.62 -6.08
CA VAL A 132 7.95 7.31 -6.05
C VAL A 132 8.76 6.87 -7.25
N ASP A 133 9.23 7.84 -8.04
CA ASP A 133 10.13 7.61 -9.17
C ASP A 133 11.56 8.02 -8.78
N ILE A 134 12.55 7.19 -9.12
CA ILE A 134 13.95 7.35 -8.71
C ILE A 134 14.82 7.23 -9.96
N GLU A 135 15.42 8.35 -10.37
CA GLU A 135 16.43 8.38 -11.44
C GLU A 135 17.84 8.43 -10.83
N ALA A 136 18.67 7.46 -11.18
CA ALA A 136 20.03 7.36 -10.64
C ALA A 136 20.99 6.76 -11.67
N VAL A 137 22.28 7.09 -11.54
CA VAL A 137 23.34 6.48 -12.34
C VAL A 137 23.62 5.08 -11.81
N ASP A 138 23.57 4.08 -12.71
CA ASP A 138 23.79 2.69 -12.35
C ASP A 138 25.19 2.46 -11.78
N ARG A 139 25.24 1.76 -10.64
CA ARG A 139 26.48 1.32 -9.99
C ARG A 139 26.21 0.07 -9.16
N THR A 140 27.28 -0.68 -8.91
CA THR A 140 27.23 -1.84 -8.01
C THR A 140 26.65 -1.44 -6.65
N GLY A 141 25.60 -2.14 -6.24
CA GLY A 141 24.91 -1.90 -4.97
C GLY A 141 23.80 -0.86 -4.98
N LEU A 142 23.52 -0.17 -6.11
CA LEU A 142 22.50 0.89 -6.18
C LEU A 142 21.13 0.42 -5.66
N LEU A 143 20.65 -0.75 -6.09
CA LEU A 143 19.37 -1.28 -5.64
C LEU A 143 19.33 -1.53 -4.13
N ALA A 144 20.40 -2.08 -3.55
CA ALA A 144 20.48 -2.33 -2.12
C ALA A 144 20.47 -1.03 -1.32
N ASP A 145 21.16 0.00 -1.81
CA ASP A 145 21.17 1.33 -1.19
C ASP A 145 19.78 1.98 -1.23
N VAL A 146 19.06 1.84 -2.34
CA VAL A 146 17.68 2.33 -2.48
C VAL A 146 16.73 1.61 -1.54
N VAL A 147 16.79 0.28 -1.47
CA VAL A 147 15.91 -0.53 -0.60
C VAL A 147 16.17 -0.26 0.88
N ASN A 148 17.42 -0.02 1.28
CA ASN A 148 17.75 0.28 2.68
C ASN A 148 17.38 1.72 3.11
N ALA A 149 17.17 2.63 2.16
CA ALA A 149 16.80 4.01 2.43
C ALA A 149 15.28 4.23 2.52
N LEU A 150 14.48 3.32 1.95
CA LEU A 150 13.02 3.31 1.97
C LEU A 150 12.47 2.52 3.17
#